data_AF-A0A8J7F0N7-F1
#
_entry.id   AF-A0A8J7F0N7-F1
#
_cell.length_a   1.000
_cell.length_b   1.000
_cell.length_c   1.000
_cell.angle_alpha   90.00
_cell.angle_beta   90.00
_cell.angle_gamma   90.00
#
_symmetry.space_group_name_H-M   'P 1'
#
loop_
_entity.id
_entity.type
_entity.pdbx_description
1 polymer ?
#
loop_
_entity_poly.entity_id
_entity_poly.type
_entity_poly.pdbx_seq_one_letter_code
_entity_poly.pdbx_strand_id
1 'polypeptide(L)'
;MSQTSIRPALITNVLPDSIAAEIGFEAGDRLVSINGEPLRDLIDYQFLCADEVLELEVLDAAGKTHQVEIEKDYDDDLGLEFETALFDSLIQCNNRCPFCFIDQQPPGKRQSLYLKDDDYRLSFLYGSYLTLTNLTPREWERIAQMRLSPLYVSVHATEPDVRIRLLKNNRAGQILEQLRWFQAQRLQIHAQVVVCPGINDGRHLEQTLHDLAQFHTGDIPTVASIAVVPVGLTRFRPADDELVPVTLETAQEVIAQVQALQTKFRQQYGSTIAWLADEWFLIGRQALPPESHYEDYPQIGNGVGSIRLFLKEFQQLSAQLPEQVASPRKLIWVVGNAVEQAFQPIVQRLNQVKGLELEMVSLSSHYWGQQITVTGLLTGQDILQALQGRSLGSGIVLPSMMLKHDESCFLDDMTVEELAEQLQTSVFRVASLEQFIQTCIQPL
;
A
#
# COMPACT_ATOMS: atom_id res chain seq x y z
N MET A 1 15.85 10.99 20.51
CA MET A 1 16.87 11.14 19.48
C MET A 1 17.62 12.43 19.74
N SER A 2 18.96 12.40 19.78
CA SER A 2 19.77 13.62 19.89
C SER A 2 19.60 14.44 18.60
N GLN A 3 19.72 15.77 18.66
CA GLN A 3 19.67 16.68 17.49
C GLN A 3 20.71 16.37 16.39
N THR A 4 21.53 15.33 16.56
CA THR A 4 22.71 14.99 15.76
C THR A 4 22.40 14.10 14.54
N SER A 5 21.14 13.75 14.25
CA SER A 5 20.76 12.84 13.15
C SER A 5 19.92 13.47 12.03
N ILE A 6 19.50 14.73 12.16
CA ILE A 6 18.72 15.42 11.12
C ILE A 6 19.67 15.82 9.99
N ARG A 7 19.38 15.37 8.77
CA ARG A 7 20.13 15.77 7.57
C ARG A 7 19.36 16.89 6.88
N PRO A 8 20.04 17.94 6.36
CA PRO A 8 19.37 18.94 5.53
C PRO A 8 18.63 18.30 4.35
N ALA A 9 17.38 18.73 4.14
CA ALA A 9 16.45 18.18 3.17
C ALA A 9 16.93 18.46 1.75
N LEU A 10 17.30 17.41 1.01
CA LEU A 10 17.83 17.54 -0.35
C LEU A 10 16.71 17.84 -1.34
N ILE A 11 16.83 18.97 -2.03
CA ILE A 11 15.94 19.39 -3.11
C ILE A 11 16.35 18.66 -4.39
N THR A 12 15.44 17.87 -4.94
CA THR A 12 15.67 17.11 -6.19
C THR A 12 15.12 17.82 -7.41
N ASN A 13 14.10 18.66 -7.22
CA ASN A 13 13.49 19.42 -8.29
C ASN A 13 12.83 20.69 -7.74
N VAL A 14 12.77 21.72 -8.58
CA VAL A 14 12.13 23.00 -8.28
C VAL A 14 11.09 23.22 -9.35
N LEU A 15 9.83 23.43 -8.95
CA LEU A 15 8.74 23.61 -9.89
C LEU A 15 8.94 24.92 -10.69
N PRO A 16 8.71 24.90 -12.02
CA PRO A 16 8.75 26.13 -12.80
C PRO A 16 7.64 27.09 -12.33
N ASP A 17 7.90 28.40 -12.47
CA ASP A 17 6.97 29.47 -12.09
C ASP A 17 6.55 29.42 -10.60
N SER A 18 7.42 28.90 -9.73
CA SER A 18 7.23 28.85 -8.27
C SER A 18 8.05 29.92 -7.53
N ILE A 19 7.69 30.19 -6.27
CA ILE A 19 8.44 31.10 -5.40
C ILE A 19 9.91 30.69 -5.28
N ALA A 20 10.18 29.39 -5.14
CA ALA A 20 11.55 28.88 -5.07
C ALA A 20 12.33 29.13 -6.38
N ALA A 21 11.68 28.99 -7.54
CA ALA A 21 12.32 29.28 -8.82
C ALA A 21 12.65 30.77 -8.97
N GLU A 22 11.77 31.68 -8.53
CA GLU A 22 12.00 33.14 -8.59
C GLU A 22 13.16 33.59 -7.69
N ILE A 23 13.30 32.95 -6.53
CA ILE A 23 14.37 33.20 -5.57
C ILE A 23 15.71 32.60 -6.03
N GLY A 24 15.67 31.60 -6.91
CA GLY A 24 16.84 30.97 -7.50
C GLY A 24 17.32 29.72 -6.75
N PHE A 25 16.41 28.96 -6.13
CA PHE A 25 16.72 27.61 -5.67
C PHE A 25 17.05 26.69 -6.86
N GLU A 26 17.99 25.78 -6.65
CA GLU A 26 18.40 24.80 -7.65
C GLU A 26 18.31 23.37 -7.09
N ALA A 27 18.12 22.40 -7.99
CA ALA A 27 18.25 20.99 -7.63
C ALA A 27 19.67 20.69 -7.13
N GLY A 28 19.78 20.06 -5.95
CA GLY A 28 21.05 19.85 -5.26
C GLY A 28 21.22 20.73 -4.00
N ASP A 29 20.46 21.82 -3.89
CA ASP A 29 20.37 22.61 -2.68
C ASP A 29 19.74 21.81 -1.53
N ARG A 30 20.02 22.22 -0.30
CA ARG A 30 19.50 21.55 0.89
C ARG A 30 18.88 22.54 1.86
N LEU A 31 17.61 22.34 2.19
CA LEU A 31 16.91 23.13 3.19
C LEU A 31 17.28 22.63 4.60
N VAL A 32 17.83 23.50 5.43
CA VAL A 32 18.34 23.18 6.77
C VAL A 32 17.26 23.43 7.83
N SER A 33 16.66 24.61 7.80
CA SER A 33 15.63 25.03 8.75
C SER A 33 14.66 26.03 8.13
N ILE A 34 13.46 26.13 8.71
CA ILE A 34 12.47 27.17 8.45
C ILE A 34 12.15 27.84 9.79
N ASN A 35 12.23 29.17 9.87
CA ASN A 35 11.98 29.95 11.09
C ASN A 35 12.85 29.47 12.28
N GLY A 36 14.08 29.04 11.98
CA GLY A 36 15.03 28.49 12.96
C GLY A 36 14.74 27.06 13.44
N GLU A 37 13.66 26.44 12.96
CA GLU A 37 13.28 25.06 13.31
C GLU A 37 13.82 24.07 12.26
N PRO A 38 14.61 23.06 12.67
CA PRO A 38 15.15 22.06 11.76
C PRO A 38 14.05 21.10 11.29
N LEU A 39 14.06 20.78 10.00
CA LEU A 39 13.05 19.91 9.39
C LEU A 39 13.38 18.43 9.62
N ARG A 40 12.48 17.68 10.24
CA ARG A 40 12.64 16.22 10.41
C ARG A 40 12.10 15.43 9.23
N ASP A 41 11.12 16.00 8.54
CA ASP A 41 10.35 15.36 7.48
C ASP A 41 9.49 16.39 6.73
N LEU A 42 8.78 15.92 5.70
CA LEU A 42 7.88 16.71 4.88
C LEU A 42 6.71 17.33 5.68
N ILE A 43 6.32 16.73 6.81
CA ILE A 43 5.24 17.26 7.66
C ILE A 43 5.72 18.56 8.33
N ASP A 44 6.95 18.59 8.83
CA ASP A 44 7.53 19.82 9.38
C ASP A 44 7.65 20.90 8.29
N TYR A 45 8.08 20.52 7.08
CA TYR A 45 8.14 21.44 5.95
C TYR A 45 6.78 22.06 5.66
N GLN A 46 5.73 21.23 5.45
CA GLN A 46 4.40 21.72 5.15
C GLN A 46 3.81 22.57 6.29
N PHE A 47 4.06 22.18 7.54
CA PHE A 47 3.57 22.91 8.71
C PHE A 47 4.22 24.28 8.84
N LEU A 48 5.54 24.36 8.70
CA LEU A 48 6.29 25.61 8.84
C LEU A 48 6.12 26.51 7.60
N CYS A 49 5.97 25.93 6.42
CA CYS A 49 5.64 26.69 5.20
C CYS A 49 4.23 27.30 5.22
N ALA A 50 3.37 26.98 6.18
CA ALA A 50 2.06 27.63 6.30
C ALA A 50 2.15 29.08 6.84
N ASP A 51 3.30 29.48 7.40
CA ASP A 51 3.52 30.87 7.82
C ASP A 51 3.65 31.82 6.61
N GLU A 52 3.27 33.09 6.79
CA GLU A 52 3.36 34.13 5.75
C GLU A 52 4.79 34.65 5.57
N VAL A 53 5.58 34.66 6.65
CA VAL A 53 6.98 35.09 6.64
C VAL A 53 7.87 33.91 7.01
N LEU A 54 8.74 33.52 6.08
CA LEU A 54 9.64 32.38 6.23
C LEU A 54 11.09 32.85 6.23
N GLU A 55 11.81 32.55 7.31
CA GLU A 55 13.27 32.64 7.37
C GLU A 55 13.87 31.26 7.08
N LEU A 56 14.38 31.07 5.86
CA LEU A 56 14.98 29.82 5.41
C LEU A 56 16.49 29.83 5.61
N GLU A 57 17.02 28.77 6.20
CA GLU A 57 18.45 28.46 6.13
C GLU A 57 18.69 27.39 5.07
N VAL A 58 19.48 27.71 4.05
CA VAL A 58 19.72 26.86 2.88
C VAL A 58 21.21 26.61 2.73
N LEU A 59 21.58 25.37 2.44
CA LEU A 59 22.94 25.00 2.06
C LEU A 59 22.94 24.75 0.55
N ASP A 60 23.70 25.54 -0.21
CA ASP A 60 23.80 25.31 -1.65
C ASP A 60 24.57 24.03 -1.99
N ALA A 61 24.52 23.61 -3.26
CA ALA A 61 25.27 22.44 -3.75
C ALA A 61 26.80 22.51 -3.51
N ALA A 62 27.37 23.71 -3.32
CA ALA A 62 28.78 23.92 -3.00
C ALA A 62 29.07 23.86 -1.48
N GLY A 63 28.04 23.70 -0.63
CA GLY A 63 28.17 23.63 0.81
C GLY A 63 28.25 25.00 1.50
N LYS A 64 27.84 26.08 0.84
CA LYS A 64 27.76 27.42 1.44
C LYS A 64 26.34 27.67 1.96
N THR A 65 26.26 28.15 3.19
CA THR A 65 24.99 28.54 3.83
C THR A 65 24.52 29.90 3.34
N HIS A 66 23.22 29.99 3.06
CA HIS A 66 22.49 31.20 2.72
C HIS A 66 21.28 31.34 3.65
N GLN A 67 20.91 32.57 3.95
CA GLN A 67 19.67 32.90 4.65
C GLN A 67 18.77 33.65 3.69
N VAL A 68 17.52 33.18 3.56
CA VAL A 68 16.54 33.75 2.65
C VAL A 68 15.29 34.08 3.46
N GLU A 69 14.81 35.31 3.32
CA GLU A 69 13.53 35.73 3.89
C GLU A 69 12.50 35.80 2.76
N ILE A 70 11.35 35.15 2.96
CA ILE A 70 10.27 35.06 1.98
C ILE A 70 8.99 35.55 2.63
N GLU A 71 8.29 36.48 1.97
CA GLU A 71 6.92 36.85 2.30
C GLU A 71 6.00 36.26 1.23
N LYS A 72 4.99 35.50 1.65
CA LYS A 72 4.04 34.80 0.77
C LYS A 72 2.65 34.74 1.39
N ASP A 73 1.64 34.42 0.58
CA ASP A 73 0.32 34.07 1.13
C ASP A 73 0.39 32.72 1.85
N TYR A 74 -0.44 32.53 2.89
CA TYR A 74 -0.41 31.33 3.73
C TYR A 74 -0.70 30.02 2.95
N ASP A 75 -1.45 30.12 1.85
CA ASP A 75 -1.80 28.99 0.96
C ASP A 75 -0.76 28.71 -0.14
N ASP A 76 0.23 29.59 -0.33
CA ASP A 76 1.25 29.42 -1.38
C ASP A 76 2.33 28.42 -0.95
N ASP A 77 2.62 27.45 -1.82
CA ASP A 77 3.77 26.54 -1.68
C ASP A 77 5.02 27.16 -2.31
N LEU A 78 6.19 26.85 -1.76
CA LEU A 78 7.47 27.27 -2.33
C LEU A 78 7.77 26.58 -3.66
N GLY A 79 7.20 25.39 -3.90
CA GLY A 79 7.44 24.61 -5.11
C GLY A 79 8.74 23.81 -5.07
N LEU A 80 9.13 23.34 -3.88
CA LEU A 80 10.30 22.48 -3.66
C LEU A 80 9.89 21.00 -3.62
N GLU A 81 10.56 20.16 -4.40
CA GLU A 81 10.42 18.71 -4.32
C GLU A 81 11.67 18.08 -3.69
N PHE A 82 11.47 17.16 -2.76
CA PHE A 82 12.54 16.54 -1.98
C PHE A 82 12.77 15.07 -2.35
N GLU A 83 14.00 14.59 -2.13
CA GLU A 83 14.39 13.19 -2.40
C GLU A 83 13.57 12.16 -1.60
N THR A 84 13.20 12.51 -0.37
CA THR A 84 12.53 11.61 0.59
C THR A 84 11.61 12.42 1.48
N ALA A 85 10.55 11.78 1.98
CA ALA A 85 9.68 12.39 2.97
C ALA A 85 10.33 12.53 4.36
N LEU A 86 11.41 11.80 4.63
CA LEU A 86 12.06 11.73 5.95
C LEU A 86 13.49 12.25 5.89
N PHE A 87 13.80 13.29 6.68
CA PHE A 87 15.11 13.94 6.71
C PHE A 87 15.99 13.47 7.88
N ASP A 88 15.37 12.90 8.93
CA ASP A 88 16.05 12.36 10.12
C ASP A 88 16.14 10.83 10.17
N SER A 89 15.95 10.17 9.01
CA SER A 89 15.91 8.72 8.82
C SER A 89 14.62 8.03 9.30
N LEU A 90 14.41 6.81 8.79
CA LEU A 90 13.25 5.98 9.10
C LEU A 90 13.28 5.46 10.56
N ILE A 91 12.14 5.52 11.25
CA ILE A 91 11.92 4.76 12.49
C ILE A 91 11.75 3.29 12.12
N GLN A 92 12.79 2.49 12.39
CA GLN A 92 12.80 1.08 12.04
C GLN A 92 12.01 0.22 13.03
N CYS A 93 11.25 -0.73 12.48
CA CYS A 93 10.53 -1.71 13.27
C CYS A 93 11.49 -2.68 13.98
N ASN A 94 11.33 -2.85 15.29
CA ASN A 94 12.07 -3.87 16.06
C ASN A 94 11.26 -5.14 16.35
N ASN A 95 10.05 -5.26 15.78
CA ASN A 95 9.24 -6.46 15.91
C ASN A 95 9.85 -7.63 15.11
N ARG A 96 9.51 -8.85 15.52
CA ARG A 96 9.97 -10.10 14.89
C ARG A 96 8.77 -10.96 14.52
N CYS A 97 7.79 -10.33 13.88
CA CYS A 97 6.55 -10.99 13.48
C CYS A 97 6.89 -12.14 12.53
N PRO A 98 6.46 -13.38 12.79
CA PRO A 98 6.75 -14.50 11.88
C PRO A 98 6.14 -14.30 10.48
N PHE A 99 5.09 -13.48 10.38
CA PHE A 99 4.41 -13.12 9.12
C PHE A 99 4.94 -11.82 8.49
N CYS A 100 6.04 -11.24 8.99
CA CYS A 100 6.61 -10.03 8.40
C CYS A 100 7.11 -10.32 6.99
N PHE A 101 6.50 -9.72 5.97
CA PHE A 101 6.89 -9.94 4.57
C PHE A 101 8.38 -9.63 4.33
N ILE A 102 8.89 -8.59 4.99
CA ILE A 102 10.30 -8.18 4.91
C ILE A 102 11.26 -9.26 5.45
N ASP A 103 10.90 -9.94 6.53
CA ASP A 103 11.69 -11.08 7.06
C ASP A 103 11.57 -12.34 6.20
N GLN A 104 10.53 -12.41 5.37
CA GLN A 104 10.24 -13.53 4.47
C GLN A 104 10.83 -13.32 3.06
N GLN A 105 11.76 -12.37 2.88
CA GLN A 105 12.42 -12.11 1.60
C GLN A 105 13.71 -12.94 1.44
N PRO A 106 14.02 -13.42 0.22
CA PRO A 106 15.26 -14.16 -0.04
C PRO A 106 16.49 -13.28 0.22
N PRO A 107 17.65 -13.85 0.63
CA PRO A 107 18.87 -13.07 0.82
C PRO A 107 19.46 -12.57 -0.51
N GLY A 108 20.24 -11.49 -0.45
CA GLY A 108 20.99 -10.97 -1.61
C GLY A 108 20.23 -9.98 -2.50
N LYS A 109 19.06 -9.52 -2.06
CA LYS A 109 18.28 -8.46 -2.71
C LYS A 109 18.78 -7.07 -2.34
N ARG A 110 18.25 -6.04 -2.99
CA ARG A 110 18.59 -4.64 -2.69
C ARG A 110 18.27 -4.28 -1.23
N GLN A 111 19.11 -3.46 -0.60
CA GLN A 111 19.00 -3.16 0.84
C GLN A 111 17.66 -2.53 1.25
N SER A 112 17.07 -1.69 0.38
CA SER A 112 15.79 -1.03 0.67
C SER A 112 14.64 -2.00 0.88
N LEU A 113 14.69 -3.20 0.29
CA LEU A 113 13.68 -4.25 0.46
C LEU A 113 13.73 -4.96 1.82
N TYR A 114 14.77 -4.69 2.63
CA TYR A 114 14.92 -5.26 3.97
C TYR A 114 14.69 -4.24 5.10
N LEU A 115 14.35 -3.00 4.75
CA LEU A 115 14.00 -1.99 5.74
C LEU A 115 12.56 -2.20 6.19
N LYS A 116 12.37 -2.41 7.50
CA LYS A 116 11.04 -2.46 8.10
C LYS A 116 10.68 -1.09 8.62
N ASP A 117 9.66 -0.48 8.07
CA ASP A 117 9.07 0.73 8.61
C ASP A 117 8.14 0.41 9.79
N ASP A 118 8.19 1.28 10.80
CA ASP A 118 7.20 1.39 11.87
C ASP A 118 7.03 2.88 12.22
N ASP A 119 6.96 3.71 11.18
CA ASP A 119 7.06 5.17 11.26
C ASP A 119 5.70 5.83 11.05
N TYR A 120 5.24 6.59 12.05
CA TYR A 120 3.93 7.25 12.00
C TYR A 120 3.84 8.32 10.91
N ARG A 121 4.98 8.85 10.44
CA ARG A 121 5.01 9.89 9.42
C ARG A 121 4.68 9.31 8.06
N LEU A 122 5.27 8.17 7.73
CA LEU A 122 4.89 7.41 6.53
C LEU A 122 3.47 6.88 6.63
N SER A 123 3.02 6.53 7.84
CA SER A 123 1.62 6.17 8.07
C SER A 123 0.66 7.31 7.73
N PHE A 124 0.96 8.52 8.18
CA PHE A 124 0.15 9.70 7.90
C PHE A 124 0.21 10.12 6.41
N LEU A 125 1.41 10.16 5.83
CA LEU A 125 1.63 10.64 4.46
C LEU A 125 1.18 9.65 3.39
N TYR A 126 1.41 8.36 3.60
CA TYR A 126 1.28 7.33 2.56
C TYR A 126 0.40 6.14 2.96
N GLY A 127 -0.14 6.13 4.17
CA GLY A 127 -0.96 5.03 4.66
C GLY A 127 -0.19 3.76 5.02
N SER A 128 1.12 3.86 5.25
CA SER A 128 1.92 2.74 5.76
C SER A 128 1.45 2.29 7.15
N TYR A 129 1.47 0.98 7.37
CA TYR A 129 1.00 0.41 8.63
C TYR A 129 2.06 0.42 9.72
N LEU A 130 1.73 0.97 10.88
CA LEU A 130 2.57 0.92 12.08
C LEU A 130 1.93 0.12 13.22
N THR A 131 2.76 -0.52 14.01
CA THR A 131 2.42 -1.32 15.18
C THR A 131 2.32 -0.52 16.47
N LEU A 132 2.77 0.75 16.47
CA LEU A 132 2.88 1.66 17.62
C LEU A 132 3.91 1.23 18.68
N THR A 133 4.60 0.11 18.48
CA THR A 133 5.52 -0.46 19.46
C THR A 133 6.85 0.28 19.55
N ASN A 134 7.22 1.03 18.50
CA ASN A 134 8.49 1.76 18.41
C ASN A 134 8.40 3.24 18.77
N LEU A 135 7.20 3.75 19.04
CA LEU A 135 7.00 5.17 19.37
C LEU A 135 7.59 5.51 20.75
N THR A 136 8.33 6.61 20.79
CA THR A 136 8.84 7.22 22.04
C THR A 136 7.84 8.25 22.57
N PRO A 137 7.91 8.67 23.86
CA PRO A 137 7.02 9.69 24.39
C PRO A 137 6.99 10.99 23.58
N ARG A 138 8.15 11.41 23.03
CA ARG A 138 8.25 12.60 22.17
C ARG A 138 7.45 12.44 20.87
N GLU A 139 7.43 11.25 20.29
CA GLU A 139 6.67 11.01 19.06
C GLU A 139 5.16 10.98 19.34
N TRP A 140 4.72 10.41 20.47
CA TRP A 140 3.32 10.50 20.91
C TRP A 140 2.87 11.94 21.11
N GLU A 141 3.71 12.77 21.74
CA GLU A 141 3.44 14.18 21.93
C GLU A 141 3.34 14.93 20.60
N ARG A 142 4.27 14.69 19.67
CA ARG A 142 4.23 15.29 18.33
C ARG A 142 2.97 14.91 17.55
N ILE A 143 2.58 13.64 17.55
CA ILE A 143 1.33 13.17 16.91
C ILE A 143 0.13 13.95 17.45
N ALA A 144 0.04 14.18 18.77
CA ALA A 144 -1.04 14.93 19.37
C ALA A 144 -0.99 16.43 19.03
N GLN A 145 0.19 17.05 19.14
CA GLN A 145 0.39 18.48 18.89
C GLN A 145 0.05 18.85 17.43
N MET A 146 0.51 18.05 16.48
CA MET A 146 0.29 18.28 15.04
C MET A 146 -1.00 17.62 14.52
N ARG A 147 -1.78 16.95 15.39
CA ARG A 147 -3.02 16.26 15.03
C ARG A 147 -2.88 15.25 13.89
N LEU A 148 -1.78 14.50 13.85
CA LEU A 148 -1.47 13.55 12.76
C LEU A 148 -2.47 12.38 12.77
N SER A 149 -3.43 12.43 11.86
CA SER A 149 -4.57 11.52 11.79
C SER A 149 -5.24 11.60 10.40
N PRO A 150 -5.75 10.49 9.84
CA PRO A 150 -5.74 9.15 10.42
C PRO A 150 -4.36 8.47 10.33
N LEU A 151 -4.04 7.62 11.30
CA LEU A 151 -2.88 6.71 11.23
C LEU A 151 -3.34 5.28 10.90
N TYR A 152 -2.54 4.55 10.15
CA TYR A 152 -2.82 3.17 9.75
C TYR A 152 -2.13 2.21 10.72
N VAL A 153 -2.91 1.52 11.55
CA VAL A 153 -2.40 0.76 12.70
C VAL A 153 -2.58 -0.75 12.53
N SER A 154 -1.47 -1.48 12.60
CA SER A 154 -1.44 -2.94 12.63
C SER A 154 -1.81 -3.46 14.03
N VAL A 155 -3.11 -3.68 14.25
CA VAL A 155 -3.65 -4.17 15.54
C VAL A 155 -3.41 -5.66 15.67
N HIS A 156 -3.90 -6.45 14.71
CA HIS A 156 -3.84 -7.92 14.64
C HIS A 156 -4.55 -8.71 15.76
N ALA A 157 -4.46 -8.29 17.02
CA ALA A 157 -5.23 -8.83 18.13
C ALA A 157 -5.37 -7.77 19.22
N THR A 158 -6.45 -7.77 19.99
CA THR A 158 -6.59 -6.87 21.16
C THR A 158 -6.16 -7.52 22.46
N GLU A 159 -6.19 -8.85 22.56
CA GLU A 159 -5.68 -9.54 23.73
C GLU A 159 -4.14 -9.42 23.84
N PRO A 160 -3.61 -8.97 25.01
CA PRO A 160 -2.18 -8.71 25.15
C PRO A 160 -1.29 -9.90 24.80
N ASP A 161 -1.59 -11.09 25.33
CA ASP A 161 -0.75 -12.28 25.13
C ASP A 161 -0.74 -12.73 23.67
N VAL A 162 -1.87 -12.62 22.98
CA VAL A 162 -1.99 -12.98 21.55
C VAL A 162 -1.19 -11.98 20.71
N ARG A 163 -1.35 -10.68 20.95
CA ARG A 163 -0.62 -9.64 20.19
C ARG A 163 0.89 -9.70 20.45
N ILE A 164 1.32 -9.96 21.68
CA ILE A 164 2.72 -10.18 22.04
C ILE A 164 3.28 -11.41 21.30
N ARG A 165 2.53 -12.52 21.24
CA ARG A 165 2.93 -13.71 20.48
C ARG A 165 3.07 -13.43 18.98
N LEU A 166 2.17 -12.64 18.40
CA LEU A 166 2.20 -12.26 16.98
C LEU A 166 3.38 -11.35 16.63
N LEU A 167 3.60 -10.28 17.40
CA LEU A 167 4.65 -9.30 17.11
C LEU A 167 6.03 -9.68 17.70
N LYS A 168 6.07 -10.68 18.58
CA LYS A 168 7.25 -11.08 19.38
C LYS A 168 7.87 -9.87 20.12
N ASN A 169 7.00 -9.02 20.67
CA ASN A 169 7.38 -7.79 21.37
C ASN A 169 6.48 -7.55 22.59
N ASN A 170 7.07 -7.41 23.77
CA ASN A 170 6.32 -7.23 25.03
C ASN A 170 5.51 -5.92 25.06
N ARG A 171 5.97 -4.86 24.37
CA ARG A 171 5.23 -3.58 24.28
C ARG A 171 3.94 -3.72 23.46
N ALA A 172 3.80 -4.79 22.67
CA ALA A 172 2.62 -5.02 21.86
C ALA A 172 1.33 -5.12 22.68
N GLY A 173 1.41 -5.57 23.94
CA GLY A 173 0.22 -5.76 24.78
C GLY A 173 -0.56 -4.48 25.12
N GLN A 174 -0.05 -3.30 24.78
CA GLN A 174 -0.60 -1.99 25.15
C GLN A 174 -1.65 -1.43 24.18
N ILE A 175 -2.07 -2.21 23.16
CA ILE A 175 -2.87 -1.66 22.05
C ILE A 175 -4.17 -1.00 22.50
N LEU A 176 -4.91 -1.59 23.44
CA LEU A 176 -6.16 -1.00 23.94
C LEU A 176 -5.93 0.31 24.73
N GLU A 177 -4.81 0.42 25.44
CA GLU A 177 -4.43 1.67 26.12
C GLU A 177 -4.07 2.76 25.10
N GLN A 178 -3.37 2.38 24.03
CA GLN A 178 -3.03 3.27 22.92
C GLN A 178 -4.29 3.76 22.20
N LEU A 179 -5.28 2.89 21.92
CA LEU A 179 -6.55 3.30 21.33
C LEU A 179 -7.34 4.26 22.21
N ARG A 180 -7.35 4.04 23.54
CA ARG A 180 -7.93 5.01 24.48
C ARG A 180 -7.19 6.35 24.45
N TRP A 181 -5.88 6.34 24.26
CA TRP A 181 -5.10 7.57 24.08
C TRP A 181 -5.51 8.29 22.79
N PHE A 182 -5.61 7.61 21.64
CA PHE A 182 -6.09 8.20 20.39
C PHE A 182 -7.50 8.80 20.58
N GLN A 183 -8.40 8.10 21.27
CA GLN A 183 -9.74 8.59 21.59
C GLN A 183 -9.72 9.85 22.44
N ALA A 184 -8.90 9.88 23.50
CA ALA A 184 -8.75 11.07 24.36
C ALA A 184 -8.19 12.27 23.58
N GLN A 185 -7.29 12.01 22.63
CA GLN A 185 -6.74 13.04 21.74
C GLN A 185 -7.65 13.38 20.55
N ARG A 186 -8.81 12.71 20.37
CA ARG A 186 -9.71 12.86 19.21
C ARG A 186 -8.99 12.65 17.88
N LEU A 187 -8.10 11.66 17.85
CA LEU A 187 -7.39 11.24 16.66
C LEU A 187 -7.99 9.93 16.13
N GLN A 188 -7.85 9.72 14.83
CA GLN A 188 -8.43 8.57 14.15
C GLN A 188 -7.35 7.60 13.69
N ILE A 189 -7.75 6.34 13.55
CA ILE A 189 -6.94 5.30 12.95
C ILE A 189 -7.73 4.46 11.96
N HIS A 190 -7.01 3.92 10.98
CA HIS A 190 -7.43 2.80 10.15
C HIS A 190 -6.74 1.54 10.68
N ALA A 191 -7.50 0.60 11.23
CA ALA A 191 -6.95 -0.61 11.83
C ALA A 191 -6.79 -1.73 10.81
N GLN A 192 -5.77 -2.57 10.98
CA GLN A 192 -5.60 -3.81 10.22
C GLN A 192 -5.44 -5.02 11.13
N VAL A 193 -6.12 -6.10 10.77
CA VAL A 193 -6.06 -7.41 11.40
C VAL A 193 -5.59 -8.43 10.37
N VAL A 194 -4.32 -8.85 10.48
CA VAL A 194 -3.77 -9.97 9.70
C VAL A 194 -4.15 -11.25 10.45
N VAL A 195 -4.99 -12.08 9.86
CA VAL A 195 -5.47 -13.32 10.48
C VAL A 195 -4.47 -14.44 10.21
N CYS A 196 -3.87 -14.94 11.29
CA CYS A 196 -2.98 -16.09 11.35
C CYS A 196 -3.75 -17.29 11.94
N PRO A 197 -4.12 -18.30 11.12
CA PRO A 197 -4.87 -19.45 11.58
C PRO A 197 -4.23 -20.15 12.79
N GLY A 198 -5.04 -20.49 13.79
CA GLY A 198 -4.59 -21.10 15.06
C GLY A 198 -3.92 -20.15 16.07
N ILE A 199 -3.82 -18.84 15.77
CA ILE A 199 -3.21 -17.85 16.67
C ILE A 199 -4.22 -16.77 17.07
N ASN A 200 -4.79 -16.05 16.09
CA ASN A 200 -5.72 -14.93 16.32
C ASN A 200 -7.00 -15.03 15.48
N ASP A 201 -7.36 -16.22 15.01
CA ASP A 201 -8.62 -16.54 14.37
C ASP A 201 -9.72 -16.93 15.38
N GLY A 202 -10.91 -17.28 14.87
CA GLY A 202 -12.03 -17.73 15.69
C GLY A 202 -12.39 -16.73 16.79
N ARG A 203 -12.42 -17.17 18.05
CA ARG A 203 -12.81 -16.31 19.19
C ARG A 203 -11.93 -15.06 19.33
N HIS A 204 -10.65 -15.15 18.98
CA HIS A 204 -9.70 -14.05 19.12
C HIS A 204 -9.97 -12.97 18.06
N LEU A 205 -10.32 -13.38 16.84
CA LEU A 205 -10.77 -12.46 15.80
C LEU A 205 -12.07 -11.75 16.20
N GLU A 206 -13.06 -12.50 16.71
CA GLU A 206 -14.33 -11.91 17.16
C GLU A 206 -14.13 -10.91 18.30
N GLN A 207 -13.33 -11.26 19.30
CA GLN A 207 -12.97 -10.36 20.40
C GLN A 207 -12.28 -9.09 19.88
N THR A 208 -11.30 -9.25 19.00
CA THR A 208 -10.56 -8.13 18.38
C THR A 208 -11.47 -7.17 17.63
N LEU A 209 -12.38 -7.70 16.80
CA LEU A 209 -13.32 -6.87 16.04
C LEU A 209 -14.35 -6.19 16.94
N HIS A 210 -14.83 -6.86 17.99
CA HIS A 210 -15.73 -6.25 18.96
C HIS A 210 -15.04 -5.13 19.74
N ASP A 211 -13.82 -5.33 20.22
CA ASP A 211 -13.06 -4.32 20.95
C ASP A 211 -12.77 -3.10 20.08
N LEU A 212 -12.36 -3.29 18.82
CA LEU A 212 -12.12 -2.19 17.89
C LEU A 212 -13.41 -1.44 17.55
N ALA A 213 -14.53 -2.14 17.36
CA ALA A 213 -15.81 -1.50 17.09
C ALA A 213 -16.31 -0.63 18.25
N GLN A 214 -15.91 -0.89 19.50
CA GLN A 214 -16.25 -0.02 20.64
C GLN A 214 -15.63 1.39 20.52
N PHE A 215 -14.57 1.55 19.73
CA PHE A 215 -13.94 2.85 19.44
C PHE A 215 -14.54 3.52 18.20
N HIS A 216 -15.54 2.91 17.56
CA HIS A 216 -16.29 3.46 16.43
C HIS A 216 -17.55 4.19 16.92
N THR A 217 -17.36 5.27 17.69
CA THR A 217 -18.46 6.02 18.32
C THR A 217 -18.41 7.51 18.00
N GLY A 218 -19.57 8.10 17.71
CA GLY A 218 -19.70 9.52 17.36
C GLY A 218 -19.43 9.79 15.87
N ASP A 219 -19.52 11.06 15.47
CA ASP A 219 -19.35 11.47 14.07
C ASP A 219 -17.90 11.32 13.57
N ILE A 220 -16.94 11.44 14.48
CA ILE A 220 -15.51 11.29 14.21
C ILE A 220 -14.99 10.12 15.07
N PRO A 221 -15.14 8.87 14.59
CA PRO A 221 -14.73 7.69 15.34
C PRO A 221 -13.21 7.57 15.44
N THR A 222 -12.71 7.09 16.58
CA THR A 222 -11.27 6.81 16.78
C THR A 222 -10.81 5.65 15.91
N VAL A 223 -11.60 4.58 15.81
CA VAL A 223 -11.36 3.52 14.81
C VAL A 223 -12.30 3.79 13.64
N ALA A 224 -11.77 4.41 12.58
CA ALA A 224 -12.55 4.79 11.41
C ALA A 224 -12.91 3.58 10.54
N SER A 225 -11.97 2.65 10.37
CA SER A 225 -12.21 1.41 9.63
C SER A 225 -11.30 0.28 10.10
N ILE A 226 -11.69 -0.96 9.84
CA ILE A 226 -10.90 -2.17 10.13
C ILE A 226 -10.78 -3.00 8.84
N ALA A 227 -9.55 -3.23 8.38
CA ALA A 227 -9.26 -4.22 7.34
C ALA A 227 -8.93 -5.57 7.97
N VAL A 228 -9.60 -6.63 7.53
CA VAL A 228 -9.29 -8.01 7.91
C VAL A 228 -8.66 -8.69 6.70
N VAL A 229 -7.39 -9.06 6.81
CA VAL A 229 -6.58 -9.59 5.72
C VAL A 229 -6.04 -10.98 6.07
N PRO A 230 -5.93 -11.92 5.12
CA PRO A 230 -5.32 -13.22 5.39
C PRO A 230 -3.81 -13.07 5.54
N VAL A 231 -3.17 -13.99 6.31
CA VAL A 231 -1.71 -14.02 6.39
C VAL A 231 -1.10 -14.45 5.04
N GLY A 232 -0.16 -13.63 4.54
CA GLY A 232 0.66 -13.96 3.38
C GLY A 232 1.93 -14.70 3.79
N LEU A 233 2.14 -15.90 3.26
CA LEU A 233 3.33 -16.72 3.54
C LEU A 233 4.16 -16.94 2.28
N THR A 234 5.49 -16.89 2.42
CA THR A 234 6.43 -17.25 1.34
C THR A 234 7.18 -18.54 1.69
N ARG A 235 7.83 -19.15 0.70
CA ARG A 235 8.74 -20.30 0.89
C ARG A 235 10.07 -19.93 1.54
N PHE A 236 10.39 -18.64 1.65
CA PHE A 236 11.63 -18.15 2.26
C PHE A 236 11.47 -17.83 3.75
N ARG A 237 10.28 -18.04 4.31
CA ARG A 237 10.03 -17.85 5.74
C ARG A 237 10.92 -18.76 6.60
N PRO A 238 11.19 -18.38 7.86
CA PRO A 238 11.95 -19.22 8.78
C PRO A 238 11.35 -20.62 8.90
N ALA A 239 12.18 -21.66 8.87
CA ALA A 239 11.71 -23.05 8.95
C ALA A 239 10.99 -23.38 10.26
N ASP A 240 11.28 -22.64 11.33
CA ASP A 240 10.76 -22.84 12.68
C ASP A 240 9.61 -21.87 13.05
N ASP A 241 8.81 -21.41 12.09
CA ASP A 241 7.61 -20.61 12.40
C ASP A 241 6.36 -21.47 12.69
N GLU A 242 5.45 -20.89 13.48
CA GLU A 242 4.19 -21.50 13.91
C GLU A 242 3.01 -21.20 12.95
N LEU A 243 3.29 -20.62 11.78
CA LEU A 243 2.26 -20.11 10.88
C LEU A 243 1.79 -21.17 9.89
N VAL A 244 0.48 -21.19 9.66
CA VAL A 244 -0.17 -22.07 8.70
C VAL A 244 -0.82 -21.21 7.61
N PRO A 245 -0.71 -21.58 6.32
CA PRO A 245 -1.41 -20.88 5.25
C PRO A 245 -2.92 -20.91 5.46
N VAL A 246 -3.61 -19.87 5.00
CA VAL A 246 -5.08 -19.87 4.96
C VAL A 246 -5.59 -20.92 3.98
N THR A 247 -6.47 -21.79 4.46
CA THR A 247 -7.14 -22.82 3.64
C THR A 247 -8.48 -22.33 3.09
N LEU A 248 -9.05 -23.07 2.15
CA LEU A 248 -10.41 -22.82 1.64
C LEU A 248 -11.43 -22.81 2.79
N GLU A 249 -11.33 -23.80 3.68
CA GLU A 249 -12.20 -23.99 4.83
C GLU A 249 -12.06 -22.82 5.81
N THR A 250 -10.83 -22.46 6.18
CA THR A 250 -10.55 -21.32 7.07
C THR A 250 -11.07 -20.01 6.47
N ALA A 251 -10.90 -19.80 5.16
CA ALA A 251 -11.42 -18.60 4.51
C ALA A 251 -12.94 -18.53 4.57
N GLN A 252 -13.65 -19.64 4.33
CA GLN A 252 -15.10 -19.70 4.42
C GLN A 252 -15.60 -19.44 5.86
N GLU A 253 -14.92 -19.98 6.87
CA GLU A 253 -15.22 -19.75 8.28
C GLU A 253 -15.05 -18.27 8.66
N VAL A 254 -13.90 -17.67 8.31
CA VAL A 254 -13.62 -16.25 8.60
C VAL A 254 -14.60 -15.33 7.86
N ILE A 255 -14.92 -15.60 6.59
CA ILE A 255 -15.92 -14.82 5.84
C ILE A 255 -17.26 -14.84 6.57
N ALA A 256 -17.76 -16.03 6.93
CA ALA A 256 -19.04 -16.18 7.60
C ALA A 256 -19.05 -15.48 8.97
N GLN A 257 -17.97 -15.62 9.73
CA GLN A 257 -17.81 -14.99 11.04
C GLN A 257 -17.84 -13.47 10.95
N VAL A 258 -17.03 -12.87 10.06
CA VAL A 258 -16.94 -11.42 9.92
C VAL A 258 -18.24 -10.84 9.35
N GLN A 259 -18.89 -11.50 8.38
CA GLN A 259 -20.18 -11.05 7.84
C GLN A 259 -21.31 -11.04 8.89
N ALA A 260 -21.30 -12.00 9.82
CA ALA A 260 -22.22 -12.00 10.95
C ALA A 260 -21.99 -10.79 11.86
N LEU A 261 -20.73 -10.44 12.12
CA LEU A 261 -20.37 -9.24 12.90
C LEU A 261 -20.73 -7.94 12.17
N GLN A 262 -20.44 -7.84 10.88
CA GLN A 262 -20.82 -6.70 10.05
C GLN A 262 -22.33 -6.42 10.10
N THR A 263 -23.16 -7.47 10.17
CA THR A 263 -24.61 -7.31 10.31
C THR A 263 -24.98 -6.68 11.66
N LYS A 264 -24.33 -7.08 12.75
CA LYS A 264 -24.50 -6.46 14.07
C LYS A 264 -23.99 -5.00 14.06
N PHE A 265 -22.83 -4.76 13.45
CA PHE A 265 -22.24 -3.42 13.36
C PHE A 265 -23.11 -2.45 12.56
N ARG A 266 -23.67 -2.87 11.42
CA ARG A 266 -24.62 -2.04 10.66
C ARG A 266 -25.86 -1.69 11.48
N GLN A 267 -26.37 -2.62 12.28
CA GLN A 267 -27.52 -2.34 13.15
C GLN A 267 -27.18 -1.37 14.29
N GLN A 268 -25.98 -1.47 14.86
CA GLN A 268 -25.57 -0.69 16.03
C GLN A 268 -25.01 0.70 15.67
N TYR A 269 -24.26 0.80 14.57
CA TYR A 269 -23.46 1.97 14.21
C TYR A 269 -23.80 2.54 12.84
N GLY A 270 -24.62 1.85 12.03
CA GLY A 270 -24.97 2.31 10.68
C GLY A 270 -23.88 2.10 9.61
N SER A 271 -22.74 1.50 9.96
CA SER A 271 -21.63 1.18 9.04
C SER A 271 -21.18 -0.27 9.18
N THR A 272 -20.51 -0.78 8.16
CA THR A 272 -19.89 -2.11 8.13
C THR A 272 -18.70 -2.22 9.09
N ILE A 273 -17.94 -1.14 9.30
CA ILE A 273 -16.76 -0.98 10.20
C ILE A 273 -15.58 -1.91 9.88
N ALA A 274 -15.81 -3.21 9.75
CA ALA A 274 -14.82 -4.24 9.50
C ALA A 274 -15.04 -4.86 8.13
N TRP A 275 -14.09 -4.69 7.23
CA TRP A 275 -14.13 -5.23 5.87
C TRP A 275 -13.10 -6.32 5.69
N LEU A 276 -13.50 -7.37 4.98
CA LEU A 276 -12.60 -8.41 4.50
C LEU A 276 -11.88 -7.90 3.24
N ALA A 277 -10.58 -8.11 3.16
CA ALA A 277 -9.87 -7.97 1.89
C ALA A 277 -10.47 -8.92 0.85
N ASP A 278 -10.43 -8.50 -0.41
CA ASP A 278 -11.01 -9.24 -1.53
C ASP A 278 -10.41 -10.65 -1.63
N GLU A 279 -9.15 -10.81 -1.23
CA GLU A 279 -8.42 -12.09 -1.19
C GLU A 279 -9.15 -13.18 -0.41
N TRP A 280 -9.87 -12.85 0.67
CA TRP A 280 -10.68 -13.83 1.40
C TRP A 280 -11.70 -14.51 0.50
N PHE A 281 -12.42 -13.74 -0.32
CA PHE A 281 -13.45 -14.26 -1.21
C PHE A 281 -12.81 -15.10 -2.33
N LEU A 282 -11.62 -14.74 -2.81
CA LEU A 282 -10.88 -15.51 -3.80
C LEU A 282 -10.45 -16.87 -3.24
N ILE A 283 -9.83 -16.89 -2.06
CA ILE A 283 -9.42 -18.13 -1.37
C ILE A 283 -10.65 -18.99 -1.05
N GLY A 284 -11.70 -18.36 -0.50
CA GLY A 284 -12.96 -18.98 -0.12
C GLY A 284 -13.83 -19.44 -1.30
N ARG A 285 -13.44 -19.09 -2.54
CA ARG A 285 -14.19 -19.30 -3.78
C ARG A 285 -15.63 -18.77 -3.72
N GLN A 286 -15.78 -17.59 -3.13
CA GLN A 286 -17.05 -16.87 -3.03
C GLN A 286 -17.06 -15.66 -3.97
N ALA A 287 -18.26 -15.23 -4.37
CA ALA A 287 -18.40 -14.01 -5.15
C ALA A 287 -18.01 -12.79 -4.30
N LEU A 288 -17.35 -11.81 -4.94
CA LEU A 288 -17.06 -10.53 -4.31
C LEU A 288 -18.37 -9.83 -3.89
N PRO A 289 -18.42 -9.19 -2.70
CA PRO A 289 -19.54 -8.35 -2.30
C PRO A 289 -19.93 -7.30 -3.36
N PRO A 290 -21.20 -6.84 -3.37
CA PRO A 290 -21.61 -5.74 -4.25
C PRO A 290 -20.92 -4.44 -3.86
N GLU A 291 -20.87 -3.46 -4.76
CA GLU A 291 -20.23 -2.15 -4.52
C GLU A 291 -20.66 -1.49 -3.20
N SER A 292 -21.96 -1.45 -2.93
CA SER A 292 -22.52 -0.85 -1.70
C SER A 292 -21.95 -1.42 -0.38
N HIS A 293 -21.33 -2.60 -0.42
CA HIS A 293 -20.66 -3.19 0.74
C HIS A 293 -19.44 -2.39 1.20
N TYR A 294 -18.72 -1.78 0.25
CA TYR A 294 -17.42 -1.17 0.50
C TYR A 294 -17.52 0.30 0.94
N GLU A 295 -18.72 0.88 0.97
CA GLU A 295 -18.96 2.27 1.34
C GLU A 295 -18.04 3.19 0.51
N ASP A 296 -17.24 4.05 1.15
CA ASP A 296 -16.29 4.95 0.47
C ASP A 296 -14.89 4.32 0.31
N TYR A 297 -14.79 2.99 0.30
CA TYR A 297 -13.54 2.22 0.18
C TYR A 297 -12.41 2.64 1.16
N PRO A 298 -12.68 2.70 2.48
CA PRO A 298 -11.73 3.26 3.47
C PRO A 298 -10.46 2.42 3.67
N GLN A 299 -10.35 1.27 3.00
CA GLN A 299 -9.27 0.30 3.16
C GLN A 299 -8.76 -0.23 1.81
N ILE A 300 -8.94 0.54 0.72
CA ILE A 300 -8.55 0.13 -0.63
C ILE A 300 -7.07 -0.31 -0.72
N GLY A 301 -6.17 0.40 -0.02
CA GLY A 301 -4.74 0.10 0.06
C GLY A 301 -4.42 -1.24 0.77
N ASN A 302 -5.40 -1.84 1.45
CA ASN A 302 -5.29 -3.16 2.10
C ASN A 302 -5.94 -4.27 1.29
N GLY A 303 -6.25 -4.00 0.01
CA GLY A 303 -6.93 -4.95 -0.86
C GLY A 303 -8.42 -5.12 -0.54
N VAL A 304 -9.03 -4.19 0.18
CA VAL A 304 -10.48 -4.18 0.43
C VAL A 304 -11.19 -3.46 -0.71
N GLY A 305 -11.88 -4.22 -1.57
CA GLY A 305 -12.70 -3.69 -2.64
C GLY A 305 -11.96 -3.26 -3.90
N SER A 306 -10.65 -3.48 -3.99
CA SER A 306 -9.84 -3.10 -5.15
C SER A 306 -10.28 -3.80 -6.43
N ILE A 307 -10.68 -5.07 -6.33
CA ILE A 307 -11.17 -5.83 -7.48
C ILE A 307 -12.57 -5.35 -7.85
N ARG A 308 -13.43 -5.08 -6.86
CA ARG A 308 -14.77 -4.55 -7.10
C ARG A 308 -14.72 -3.19 -7.80
N LEU A 309 -13.85 -2.28 -7.34
CA LEU A 309 -13.67 -0.96 -7.93
C LEU A 309 -13.16 -1.07 -9.38
N PHE A 310 -12.13 -1.89 -9.60
CA PHE A 310 -11.60 -2.14 -10.95
C PHE A 310 -12.66 -2.68 -11.92
N LEU A 311 -13.51 -3.61 -11.49
CA LEU A 311 -14.61 -4.14 -12.31
C LEU A 311 -15.66 -3.07 -12.64
N LYS A 312 -15.96 -2.17 -11.70
CA LYS A 312 -16.90 -1.05 -11.90
C LYS A 312 -16.34 -0.06 -12.93
N GLU A 313 -15.09 0.35 -12.76
CA GLU A 313 -14.41 1.26 -13.70
C GLU A 313 -14.37 0.64 -15.10
N PHE A 314 -14.09 -0.67 -15.20
CA PHE A 314 -14.11 -1.37 -16.48
C PHE A 314 -15.47 -1.31 -17.13
N GLN A 315 -16.54 -1.56 -16.37
CA GLN A 315 -17.89 -1.53 -16.89
C GLN A 315 -18.22 -0.16 -17.51
N GLN A 316 -17.80 0.93 -16.85
CA GLN A 316 -17.99 2.30 -17.35
C GLN A 316 -17.21 2.57 -18.63
N LEU A 317 -15.91 2.21 -18.67
CA LEU A 317 -15.05 2.44 -19.83
C LEU A 317 -15.41 1.52 -21.01
N SER A 318 -15.90 0.31 -20.73
CA SER A 318 -16.25 -0.68 -21.75
C SER A 318 -17.43 -0.24 -22.64
N ALA A 319 -18.19 0.77 -22.23
CA ALA A 319 -19.26 1.38 -23.02
C ALA A 319 -18.73 2.16 -24.23
N GLN A 320 -17.46 2.58 -24.20
CA GLN A 320 -16.81 3.36 -25.25
C GLN A 320 -15.92 2.51 -26.17
N LEU A 321 -15.95 1.18 -26.03
CA LEU A 321 -15.16 0.29 -26.88
C LEU A 321 -15.61 0.38 -28.34
N PRO A 322 -14.67 0.43 -29.31
CA PRO A 322 -15.00 0.40 -30.72
C PRO A 322 -15.57 -0.96 -31.11
N GLU A 323 -16.29 -1.03 -32.24
CA GLU A 323 -16.76 -2.30 -32.78
C GLU A 323 -15.62 -3.18 -33.34
N GLN A 324 -14.54 -2.55 -33.80
CA GLN A 324 -13.41 -3.19 -34.47
C GLN A 324 -12.12 -2.40 -34.21
N VAL A 325 -11.00 -3.10 -34.03
CA VAL A 325 -9.66 -2.49 -33.99
C VAL A 325 -9.13 -2.22 -35.40
N ALA A 326 -8.29 -1.19 -35.54
CA ALA A 326 -7.73 -0.79 -36.85
C ALA A 326 -6.83 -1.87 -37.48
N SER A 327 -6.19 -2.70 -36.68
CA SER A 327 -5.33 -3.79 -37.14
C SER A 327 -5.50 -5.03 -36.26
N PRO A 328 -5.71 -6.23 -36.84
CA PRO A 328 -5.85 -7.45 -36.05
C PRO A 328 -4.64 -7.70 -35.15
N ARG A 329 -4.89 -8.09 -33.91
CA ARG A 329 -3.82 -8.28 -32.92
C ARG A 329 -4.20 -9.30 -31.87
N LYS A 330 -3.17 -10.00 -31.39
CA LYS A 330 -3.26 -10.95 -30.28
C LYS A 330 -2.41 -10.43 -29.12
N LEU A 331 -2.98 -10.32 -27.93
CA LEU A 331 -2.29 -9.86 -26.72
C LEU A 331 -2.43 -10.90 -25.62
N ILE A 332 -1.36 -11.03 -24.81
CA ILE A 332 -1.38 -11.85 -23.60
C ILE A 332 -1.48 -10.93 -22.38
N TRP A 333 -2.55 -11.01 -21.61
CA TRP A 333 -2.69 -10.28 -20.35
C TRP A 333 -2.28 -11.17 -19.18
N VAL A 334 -1.21 -10.80 -18.48
CA VAL A 334 -0.71 -11.59 -17.35
C VAL A 334 -1.30 -11.07 -16.04
N VAL A 335 -1.87 -11.97 -15.25
CA VAL A 335 -2.45 -11.67 -13.94
C VAL A 335 -2.12 -12.75 -12.93
N GLY A 336 -2.20 -12.42 -11.64
CA GLY A 336 -2.17 -13.42 -10.58
C GLY A 336 -3.37 -14.36 -10.68
N ASN A 337 -3.19 -15.64 -10.39
CA ASN A 337 -4.27 -16.62 -10.49
C ASN A 337 -5.41 -16.38 -9.49
N ALA A 338 -5.17 -15.61 -8.42
CA ALA A 338 -6.21 -15.23 -7.48
C ALA A 338 -7.39 -14.51 -8.17
N VAL A 339 -7.12 -13.67 -9.18
CA VAL A 339 -8.14 -12.84 -9.84
C VAL A 339 -8.72 -13.46 -11.10
N GLU A 340 -8.28 -14.65 -11.48
CA GLU A 340 -8.66 -15.29 -12.76
C GLU A 340 -10.17 -15.29 -12.98
N GLN A 341 -10.93 -15.82 -12.02
CA GLN A 341 -12.38 -15.93 -12.14
C GLN A 341 -13.07 -14.56 -12.15
N ALA A 342 -12.58 -13.61 -11.34
CA ALA A 342 -13.13 -12.28 -11.26
C ALA A 342 -12.94 -11.48 -12.56
N PHE A 343 -11.86 -11.74 -13.30
CA PHE A 343 -11.50 -11.00 -14.52
C PHE A 343 -11.98 -11.64 -15.83
N GLN A 344 -12.55 -12.86 -15.79
CA GLN A 344 -13.16 -13.47 -16.97
C GLN A 344 -14.16 -12.55 -17.72
N PRO A 345 -15.05 -11.79 -17.06
CA PRO A 345 -15.97 -10.89 -17.76
C PRO A 345 -15.26 -9.78 -18.56
N ILE A 346 -14.09 -9.32 -18.11
CA ILE A 346 -13.28 -8.32 -18.81
C ILE A 346 -12.78 -8.90 -20.13
N VAL A 347 -12.17 -10.08 -20.05
CA VAL A 347 -11.60 -10.79 -21.21
C VAL A 347 -12.69 -11.10 -22.24
N GLN A 348 -13.84 -11.58 -21.78
CA GLN A 348 -14.99 -11.85 -22.65
C GLN A 348 -15.50 -10.59 -23.34
N ARG A 349 -15.60 -9.47 -22.62
CA ARG A 349 -16.07 -8.20 -23.18
C ARG A 349 -15.09 -7.64 -24.21
N LEU A 350 -13.78 -7.66 -23.94
CA LEU A 350 -12.76 -7.16 -24.87
C LEU A 350 -12.68 -8.03 -26.14
N ASN A 351 -12.82 -9.35 -26.03
CA ASN A 351 -12.84 -10.26 -27.18
C ASN A 351 -14.09 -10.13 -28.06
N GLN A 352 -15.08 -9.31 -27.69
CA GLN A 352 -16.20 -8.96 -28.59
C GLN A 352 -15.80 -7.90 -29.62
N VAL A 353 -14.68 -7.18 -29.41
CA VAL A 353 -14.17 -6.20 -30.37
C VAL A 353 -13.53 -6.95 -31.54
N LYS A 354 -14.03 -6.73 -32.77
CA LYS A 354 -13.54 -7.46 -33.95
C LYS A 354 -12.07 -7.17 -34.18
N GLY A 355 -11.29 -8.22 -34.45
CA GLY A 355 -9.85 -8.14 -34.70
C GLY A 355 -8.98 -8.11 -33.44
N LEU A 356 -9.56 -8.10 -32.23
CA LEU A 356 -8.82 -8.25 -30.98
C LEU A 356 -8.93 -9.70 -30.48
N GLU A 357 -7.78 -10.32 -30.20
CA GLU A 357 -7.68 -11.55 -29.43
C GLU A 357 -6.91 -11.25 -28.14
N LEU A 358 -7.59 -11.21 -27.01
CA LEU A 358 -6.98 -11.06 -25.70
C LEU A 358 -7.03 -12.40 -24.97
N GLU A 359 -5.85 -12.94 -24.67
CA GLU A 359 -5.70 -14.15 -23.87
C GLU A 359 -5.20 -13.78 -22.47
N MET A 360 -5.97 -14.10 -21.44
CA MET A 360 -5.53 -13.91 -20.07
C MET A 360 -4.76 -15.14 -19.59
N VAL A 361 -3.54 -14.91 -19.09
CA VAL A 361 -2.68 -15.92 -18.50
C VAL A 361 -2.60 -15.65 -16.99
N SER A 362 -3.25 -16.53 -16.24
CA SER A 362 -3.34 -16.52 -14.77
C SER A 362 -2.20 -17.35 -14.16
N LEU A 363 -1.34 -16.73 -13.35
CA LEU A 363 -0.14 -17.37 -12.80
C LEU A 363 -0.14 -17.41 -11.27
N SER A 364 0.38 -18.50 -10.71
CA SER A 364 0.82 -18.57 -9.32
C SER A 364 2.33 -18.31 -9.25
N SER A 365 2.81 -17.69 -8.17
CA SER A 365 4.25 -17.47 -8.00
C SER A 365 4.95 -18.71 -7.46
N HIS A 366 5.67 -19.40 -8.35
CA HIS A 366 6.60 -20.46 -7.96
C HIS A 366 7.82 -19.87 -7.26
N TYR A 367 8.19 -18.63 -7.60
CA TYR A 367 9.24 -17.89 -6.92
C TYR A 367 8.98 -17.72 -5.42
N TRP A 368 7.75 -17.41 -5.03
CA TRP A 368 7.35 -17.32 -3.62
C TRP A 368 6.86 -18.66 -3.03
N GLY A 369 6.67 -19.68 -3.87
CA GLY A 369 6.13 -20.99 -3.47
C GLY A 369 4.65 -20.93 -3.08
N GLN A 370 3.89 -20.01 -3.70
CA GLN A 370 2.48 -19.78 -3.44
C GLN A 370 1.61 -20.51 -4.47
N GLN A 371 0.50 -21.09 -4.01
CA GLN A 371 -0.49 -21.71 -4.90
C GLN A 371 -1.55 -20.71 -5.39
N ILE A 372 -1.85 -19.70 -4.58
CA ILE A 372 -2.74 -18.58 -4.92
C ILE A 372 -1.89 -17.32 -4.79
N THR A 373 -1.88 -16.50 -5.82
CA THR A 373 -1.03 -15.31 -5.90
C THR A 373 -1.81 -14.13 -6.47
N VAL A 374 -1.73 -13.00 -5.78
CA VAL A 374 -2.21 -11.71 -6.29
C VAL A 374 -1.25 -11.16 -7.34
N THR A 375 -1.78 -10.41 -8.30
CA THR A 375 -1.03 -9.90 -9.47
C THR A 375 0.29 -9.21 -9.11
N GLY A 376 0.32 -8.35 -8.09
CA GLY A 376 1.52 -7.59 -7.71
C GLY A 376 2.68 -8.42 -7.12
N LEU A 377 2.46 -9.70 -6.80
CA LEU A 377 3.50 -10.59 -6.29
C LEU A 377 4.16 -11.47 -7.37
N LEU A 378 3.66 -11.43 -8.61
CA LEU A 378 4.30 -12.16 -9.70
C LEU A 378 5.67 -11.56 -10.02
N THR A 379 6.66 -12.43 -10.24
CA THR A 379 8.03 -12.00 -10.56
C THR A 379 8.35 -12.21 -12.05
N GLY A 380 9.46 -11.63 -12.52
CA GLY A 380 9.89 -11.81 -13.91
C GLY A 380 10.15 -13.29 -14.24
N GLN A 381 10.73 -14.05 -13.31
CA GLN A 381 10.93 -15.50 -13.44
C GLN A 381 9.61 -16.27 -13.60
N ASP A 382 8.57 -15.94 -12.83
CA ASP A 382 7.28 -16.62 -12.94
C ASP A 382 6.67 -16.44 -14.35
N ILE A 383 6.75 -15.21 -14.87
CA ILE A 383 6.23 -14.85 -16.20
C ILE A 383 7.05 -15.54 -17.29
N LEU A 384 8.38 -15.45 -17.21
CA LEU A 384 9.30 -16.07 -18.16
C LEU A 384 9.04 -17.57 -18.26
N GLN A 385 9.01 -18.28 -17.12
CA GLN A 385 8.81 -19.72 -17.08
C GLN A 385 7.46 -20.13 -17.70
N ALA A 386 6.41 -19.34 -17.48
CA ALA A 386 5.08 -19.64 -17.98
C ALA A 386 4.88 -19.32 -19.47
N LEU A 387 5.63 -18.35 -20.00
CA LEU A 387 5.45 -17.84 -21.36
C LEU A 387 6.52 -18.31 -22.35
N GLN A 388 7.65 -18.82 -21.87
CA GLN A 388 8.74 -19.29 -22.72
C GLN A 388 8.27 -20.36 -23.72
N GLY A 389 8.59 -20.17 -24.99
CA GLY A 389 8.23 -21.09 -26.08
C GLY A 389 6.78 -21.02 -26.55
N ARG A 390 5.96 -20.10 -26.02
CA ARG A 390 4.58 -19.87 -26.48
C ARG A 390 4.51 -18.83 -27.60
N SER A 391 3.43 -18.84 -28.38
CA SER A 391 3.13 -17.77 -29.34
C SER A 391 2.49 -16.60 -28.59
N LEU A 392 3.22 -15.49 -28.46
CA LEU A 392 2.81 -14.32 -27.66
C LEU A 392 2.13 -13.21 -28.50
N GLY A 393 1.93 -13.46 -29.79
CA GLY A 393 1.24 -12.52 -30.69
C GLY A 393 1.96 -11.18 -30.80
N SER A 394 1.20 -10.10 -30.60
CA SER A 394 1.66 -8.71 -30.66
C SER A 394 2.37 -8.25 -29.37
N GLY A 395 2.33 -9.04 -28.30
CA GLY A 395 3.02 -8.74 -27.05
C GLY A 395 2.24 -9.12 -25.80
N ILE A 396 2.89 -8.91 -24.66
CA ILE A 396 2.33 -9.15 -23.33
C ILE A 396 1.95 -7.82 -22.68
N VAL A 397 0.86 -7.81 -21.91
CA VAL A 397 0.36 -6.65 -21.17
C VAL A 397 0.51 -6.93 -19.69
N LEU A 398 1.27 -6.08 -19.00
CA LEU A 398 1.62 -6.22 -17.59
C LEU A 398 1.14 -5.00 -16.79
N PRO A 399 0.35 -5.21 -15.73
CA PRO A 399 0.05 -4.17 -14.75
C PRO A 399 1.33 -3.62 -14.11
N SER A 400 1.48 -2.30 -14.06
CA SER A 400 2.66 -1.64 -13.47
C SER A 400 2.81 -1.94 -11.98
N MET A 401 1.73 -2.33 -11.29
CA MET A 401 1.77 -2.78 -9.89
C MET A 401 2.65 -4.01 -9.64
N MET A 402 3.05 -4.75 -10.69
CA MET A 402 4.05 -5.83 -10.60
C MET A 402 5.49 -5.31 -10.51
N LEU A 403 5.68 -4.02 -10.81
CA LEU A 403 6.96 -3.36 -10.95
C LEU A 403 7.15 -2.39 -9.78
N LYS A 404 8.40 -2.08 -9.48
CA LYS A 404 8.73 -1.03 -8.52
C LYS A 404 8.29 0.33 -9.08
N HIS A 405 7.78 1.20 -8.20
CA HIS A 405 7.45 2.59 -8.54
C HIS A 405 8.67 3.27 -9.19
N ASP A 406 8.45 3.89 -10.36
CA ASP A 406 9.45 4.58 -11.19
C ASP A 406 10.60 3.72 -11.76
N GLU A 407 10.56 2.39 -11.62
CA GLU A 407 11.54 1.47 -12.22
C GLU A 407 10.87 0.36 -13.04
N SER A 408 11.54 -0.08 -14.12
CA SER A 408 11.11 -1.23 -14.95
C SER A 408 11.47 -2.58 -14.31
N CYS A 409 11.40 -2.73 -12.98
CA CYS A 409 11.99 -3.89 -12.29
C CYS A 409 10.99 -4.65 -11.41
N PHE A 410 10.99 -5.99 -11.52
CA PHE A 410 10.18 -6.91 -10.72
C PHE A 410 10.78 -7.14 -9.31
N LEU A 411 10.04 -7.84 -8.44
CA LEU A 411 10.50 -8.18 -7.08
C LEU A 411 11.72 -9.11 -7.04
N ASP A 412 11.97 -9.87 -8.11
CA ASP A 412 13.14 -10.74 -8.25
C ASP A 412 14.36 -10.07 -8.91
N ASP A 413 14.31 -8.75 -9.08
CA ASP A 413 15.30 -7.88 -9.73
C ASP A 413 15.43 -8.04 -11.25
N MET A 414 14.63 -8.90 -11.89
CA MET A 414 14.56 -8.95 -13.36
C MET A 414 13.98 -7.62 -13.88
N THR A 415 14.49 -7.14 -15.01
CA THR A 415 13.90 -5.96 -15.68
C THR A 415 12.87 -6.35 -16.73
N VAL A 416 11.96 -5.42 -17.05
CA VAL A 416 11.00 -5.60 -18.15
C VAL A 416 11.73 -5.78 -19.48
N GLU A 417 12.85 -5.08 -19.66
CA GLU A 417 13.71 -5.17 -20.84
C GLU A 417 14.34 -6.57 -20.96
N GLU A 418 14.88 -7.12 -19.86
CA GLU A 418 15.41 -8.49 -19.82
C GLU A 418 14.32 -9.52 -20.12
N LEU A 419 13.12 -9.34 -19.57
CA LEU A 419 11.97 -10.22 -19.84
C LEU A 419 11.56 -10.17 -21.32
N ALA A 420 11.50 -8.96 -21.89
CA ALA A 420 11.15 -8.73 -23.31
C ALA A 420 12.16 -9.41 -24.25
N GLU A 421 13.46 -9.26 -23.96
CA GLU A 421 14.53 -9.89 -24.72
C GLU A 421 14.45 -11.42 -24.68
N GLN A 422 14.24 -11.99 -23.50
CA GLN A 422 14.17 -13.45 -23.32
C GLN A 422 12.93 -14.07 -23.94
N LEU A 423 11.79 -13.38 -23.90
CA LEU A 423 10.54 -13.81 -24.54
C LEU A 423 10.45 -13.44 -26.03
N GLN A 424 11.41 -12.64 -26.54
CA GLN A 424 11.43 -12.12 -27.91
C GLN A 424 10.10 -11.44 -28.31
N THR A 425 9.55 -10.65 -27.40
CA THR A 425 8.24 -10.00 -27.59
C THR A 425 8.18 -8.63 -26.91
N SER A 426 7.25 -7.79 -27.36
CA SER A 426 7.00 -6.49 -26.72
C SER A 426 6.27 -6.66 -25.39
N VAL A 427 6.66 -5.86 -24.41
CA VAL A 427 6.03 -5.81 -23.09
C VAL A 427 5.39 -4.45 -22.89
N PHE A 428 4.06 -4.42 -22.82
CA PHE A 428 3.27 -3.20 -22.60
C PHE A 428 2.95 -3.07 -21.11
N ARG A 429 3.48 -2.02 -20.49
CA ARG A 429 3.21 -1.69 -19.09
C ARG A 429 1.95 -0.83 -19.01
N VAL A 430 1.02 -1.18 -18.14
CA VAL A 430 -0.23 -0.44 -17.97
C VAL A 430 -0.40 -0.02 -16.52
N ALA A 431 -0.46 1.30 -16.28
CA ALA A 431 -0.60 1.87 -14.94
C ALA A 431 -2.05 2.12 -14.54
N SER A 432 -2.95 2.17 -15.53
CA SER A 432 -4.38 2.32 -15.30
C SER A 432 -5.21 1.43 -16.20
N LEU A 433 -6.49 1.34 -15.87
CA LEU A 433 -7.45 0.60 -16.68
C LEU A 433 -7.69 1.25 -18.04
N GLU A 434 -7.67 2.57 -18.12
CA GLU A 434 -7.72 3.32 -19.37
C GLU A 434 -6.53 2.97 -20.25
N GLN A 435 -5.31 2.97 -19.70
CA GLN A 435 -4.12 2.57 -20.43
C GLN A 435 -4.19 1.11 -20.88
N PHE A 436 -4.73 0.21 -20.04
CA PHE A 436 -4.97 -1.18 -20.42
C PHE A 436 -5.90 -1.30 -21.62
N ILE A 437 -7.06 -0.61 -21.59
CA ILE A 437 -8.02 -0.61 -22.69
C ILE A 437 -7.40 0.00 -23.94
N GLN A 438 -6.73 1.16 -23.82
CA GLN A 438 -6.04 1.83 -24.94
C GLN A 438 -4.99 0.93 -25.57
N THR A 439 -4.16 0.26 -24.77
CA THR A 439 -3.16 -0.72 -25.23
C THR A 439 -3.81 -1.85 -26.03
N CYS A 440 -5.03 -2.26 -25.66
CA CYS A 440 -5.76 -3.29 -26.38
C CYS A 440 -6.34 -2.80 -27.72
N ILE A 441 -6.80 -1.55 -27.81
CA ILE A 441 -7.62 -1.08 -28.95
C ILE A 441 -6.92 -0.13 -29.92
N GLN A 442 -5.90 0.62 -29.46
CA GLN A 442 -5.17 1.58 -30.28
C GLN A 442 -4.02 0.90 -31.05
N PRO A 443 -3.54 1.45 -32.17
CA PRO A 443 -2.33 0.98 -32.83
C PRO A 443 -1.12 1.02 -31.88
N LEU A 444 -0.24 0.02 -31.98
CA LEU A 444 1.01 -0.07 -31.21
C LEU A 444 2.12 0.83 -31.73
#